data_AF-A0A5F9DU11-F1
#
_entry.id   AF-A0A5F9DU11-F1
#
_cell.length_a   1.000
_cell.length_b   1.000
_cell.length_c   1.000
_cell.angle_alpha   90.00
_cell.angle_beta   90.00
_cell.angle_gamma   90.00
#
_symmetry.space_group_name_H-M   'P 1'
#
loop_
_entity.id
_entity.type
_entity.pdbx_description
1 polymer ?
#
loop_
_entity_poly.entity_id
_entity_poly.type
_entity_poly.pdbx_seq_one_letter_code
_entity_poly.pdbx_strand_id
1 'polypeptide(L)'
;MLPLSLEMAEPPTPHYNSWVLQDTALESHVQLLSTVLGPALGLKDGVALLKVWLRQRELDKGRGGFSGFLISMLVAFLVSTRKIHTTMSGYQVLRSVLQFLASTDLTINGISLCLSADPTLPALADFHQAFPVVFLDSSGRLNLCADVTAATYHQVQHEARLSMALLDSKADDALQLLLMTPKPMIRTFDHVLHLRPLSRLQAACHRLKLWPELQDNGGDYVSAALGPLTTLLEQGLGSRLHLLAHSRPPVPEWDISQEPPKHKDSGALTLGLLLRPEGLTSVLELGPEADQPEAADFRQFWGSRSELRRFQDGAIREAVVWEAASMFQKRLIPHQVVTHLLALHADIPDTCVHYAGSLLDSLLQGLKESSNTGEEALAAAVRCYDDLSRQLWGLEGLPLTVSAVQGAHPVLRYTEVFPPAPVRPAYSFYEHLRERASLVPRPDKPCPAYVEPMTVICHLEGSGQWPQDAEAIRRVRAAFQLRLAELLSQQHGLRCRAAATHTDVLKDGFVFRIRVAYQREPQILKEIRSPEGMITLRDTPASLRLERDTRQLPLLSSALHGLQQQHPAFSGVARLAKRWVRAQLLGEEFTDESLDLVAASLFLHPEPFTPPSGGAG
;
A
#
# COMPACT_ATOMS: atom_id res chain seq x y z
N MET A 1 59.10 -38.03 16.05
CA MET A 1 58.15 -37.76 14.95
C MET A 1 56.75 -37.88 15.54
N LEU A 2 56.16 -36.76 15.93
CA LEU A 2 54.72 -36.67 16.22
C LEU A 2 53.99 -36.46 14.88
N PRO A 3 52.81 -37.06 14.67
CA PRO A 3 52.08 -36.88 13.43
C PRO A 3 51.60 -35.42 13.32
N LEU A 4 51.80 -34.84 12.14
CA LEU A 4 51.17 -33.59 11.72
C LEU A 4 49.68 -33.66 12.02
N SER A 5 49.22 -32.76 12.89
CA SER A 5 47.81 -32.45 13.10
C SER A 5 47.16 -32.19 11.75
N LEU A 6 46.03 -32.87 11.49
CA LEU A 6 45.09 -32.47 10.43
C LEU A 6 44.80 -30.98 10.60
N GLU A 7 45.38 -30.14 9.72
CA GLU A 7 44.97 -28.74 9.59
C GLU A 7 43.48 -28.76 9.25
N MET A 8 42.65 -28.26 10.16
CA MET A 8 41.27 -27.97 9.84
C MET A 8 41.29 -26.95 8.72
N ALA A 9 40.80 -27.32 7.53
CA ALA A 9 40.71 -26.42 6.40
C ALA A 9 39.93 -25.17 6.83
N GLU A 10 40.57 -24.00 6.72
CA GLU A 10 39.93 -22.72 7.02
C GLU A 10 38.71 -22.51 6.11
N PRO A 11 37.63 -21.88 6.60
CA PRO A 11 36.45 -21.65 5.80
C PRO A 11 36.77 -20.74 4.60
N PRO A 12 36.19 -20.98 3.41
CA PRO A 12 36.42 -20.14 2.24
C PRO A 12 35.87 -18.73 2.45
N THR A 13 36.56 -17.74 1.87
CA THR A 13 36.17 -16.32 1.92
C THR A 13 35.90 -15.77 0.50
N PRO A 14 34.80 -16.19 -0.15
CA PRO A 14 34.49 -15.82 -1.52
C PRO A 14 34.22 -14.31 -1.73
N HIS A 15 33.59 -13.61 -0.77
CA HIS A 15 33.41 -12.16 -0.87
C HIS A 15 34.74 -11.42 -0.78
N TYR A 16 35.56 -11.74 0.24
CA TYR A 16 36.89 -11.14 0.38
C TYR A 16 37.76 -11.36 -0.86
N ASN A 17 37.78 -12.59 -1.39
CA ASN A 17 38.52 -12.93 -2.60
C ASN A 17 38.00 -12.14 -3.81
N SER A 18 36.69 -11.93 -3.90
CA SER A 18 36.09 -11.13 -4.97
C SER A 18 36.50 -9.67 -4.90
N TRP A 19 36.61 -9.06 -3.71
CA TRP A 19 37.09 -7.67 -3.58
C TRP A 19 38.54 -7.53 -4.06
N VAL A 20 39.42 -8.45 -3.66
CA VAL A 20 40.82 -8.45 -4.14
C VAL A 20 40.89 -8.63 -5.65
N LEU A 21 40.10 -9.55 -6.22
CA LEU A 21 40.06 -9.77 -7.66
C LEU A 21 39.49 -8.57 -8.43
N GLN A 22 38.47 -7.91 -7.90
CA GLN A 22 37.88 -6.71 -8.51
C GLN A 22 38.94 -5.62 -8.71
N ASP A 23 39.79 -5.35 -7.72
CA ASP A 23 40.86 -4.35 -7.82
C ASP A 23 41.86 -4.66 -8.94
N THR A 24 42.15 -5.96 -9.17
CA THR A 24 43.06 -6.37 -10.25
C THR A 24 42.43 -6.32 -11.64
N ALA A 25 41.09 -6.34 -11.74
CA ALA A 25 40.38 -6.44 -13.01
C ALA A 25 39.91 -5.08 -13.58
N LEU A 26 40.02 -4.00 -12.80
CA LEU A 26 39.52 -2.66 -13.15
C LEU A 26 39.91 -2.18 -14.54
N GLU A 27 41.20 -2.25 -14.89
CA GLU A 27 41.70 -1.79 -16.19
C GLU A 27 41.09 -2.60 -17.34
N SER A 28 41.02 -3.93 -17.19
CA SER A 28 40.48 -4.83 -18.20
C SER A 28 38.99 -4.57 -18.46
N HIS A 29 38.21 -4.28 -17.42
CA HIS A 29 36.78 -3.98 -17.56
C HIS A 29 36.56 -2.62 -18.23
N VAL A 30 37.39 -1.61 -17.92
CA VAL A 30 37.32 -0.30 -18.59
C VAL A 30 37.66 -0.43 -20.07
N GLN A 31 38.70 -1.19 -20.43
CA GLN A 31 39.06 -1.46 -21.82
C GLN A 31 37.91 -2.17 -22.55
N LEU A 32 37.33 -3.21 -21.94
CA LEU A 32 36.16 -3.91 -22.50
C LEU A 32 34.99 -2.96 -22.76
N LEU A 33 34.59 -2.15 -21.78
CA LEU A 33 33.49 -1.20 -21.92
C LEU A 33 33.80 -0.14 -22.99
N SER A 34 35.04 0.34 -23.06
CA SER A 34 35.48 1.29 -24.09
C SER A 34 35.38 0.69 -25.49
N THR A 35 35.80 -0.57 -25.67
CA THR A 35 35.69 -1.27 -26.95
C THR A 35 34.24 -1.52 -27.37
N VAL A 36 33.38 -1.97 -26.44
CA VAL A 36 32.01 -2.36 -26.76
C VAL A 36 31.08 -1.15 -26.91
N LEU A 37 31.17 -0.17 -25.99
CA LEU A 37 30.27 0.99 -25.95
C LEU A 37 30.84 2.23 -26.65
N GLY A 38 32.17 2.34 -26.75
CA GLY A 38 32.87 3.47 -27.36
C GLY A 38 32.38 3.90 -28.75
N PRO A 39 32.19 2.99 -29.71
CA PRO A 39 31.85 3.36 -31.09
C PRO A 39 30.36 3.66 -31.30
N ALA A 40 29.46 3.29 -30.38
CA ALA A 40 28.02 3.35 -30.61
C ALA A 40 27.33 4.37 -29.69
N LEU A 41 26.96 5.53 -30.24
CA LEU A 41 26.31 6.61 -29.49
C LEU A 41 25.00 6.16 -28.82
N GLY A 42 24.14 5.43 -29.53
CA GLY A 42 22.88 4.94 -28.98
C GLY A 42 23.06 4.00 -27.77
N LEU A 43 24.14 3.20 -27.72
CA LEU A 43 24.47 2.39 -26.55
C LEU A 43 24.86 3.26 -25.35
N LYS A 44 25.68 4.31 -25.57
CA LYS A 44 26.06 5.26 -24.52
C LYS A 44 24.86 6.00 -23.95
N ASP A 45 23.98 6.49 -24.82
CA ASP A 45 22.74 7.16 -24.42
C ASP A 45 21.84 6.21 -23.64
N GLY A 46 21.67 4.96 -24.10
CA GLY A 46 20.92 3.93 -23.39
C GLY A 46 21.47 3.65 -22.00
N VAL A 47 22.80 3.51 -21.85
CA VAL A 47 23.47 3.34 -20.56
C VAL A 47 23.25 4.56 -19.66
N ALA A 48 23.28 5.78 -20.20
CA ALA A 48 23.00 6.99 -19.43
C ALA A 48 21.55 7.00 -18.90
N LEU A 49 20.57 6.66 -19.75
CA LEU A 49 19.16 6.53 -19.35
C LEU A 49 18.97 5.48 -18.26
N LEU A 50 19.64 4.33 -18.38
CA LEU A 50 19.59 3.25 -17.39
C LEU A 50 20.20 3.68 -16.05
N LYS A 51 21.29 4.44 -16.06
CA LYS A 51 21.88 5.00 -14.83
C LYS A 51 20.94 5.99 -14.15
N VAL A 52 20.25 6.84 -14.93
CA VAL A 52 19.19 7.72 -14.40
C VAL A 52 18.06 6.89 -13.81
N TRP A 53 17.60 5.84 -14.51
CA TRP A 53 16.55 4.95 -14.05
C TRP A 53 16.87 4.29 -12.70
N LEU A 54 18.09 3.76 -12.54
CA LEU A 54 18.58 3.20 -11.27
C LEU A 54 18.58 4.25 -10.16
N ARG A 55 19.11 5.44 -10.47
CA ARG A 55 19.25 6.54 -9.50
C ARG A 55 17.91 7.05 -8.99
N GLN A 56 16.92 7.19 -9.87
CA GLN A 56 15.59 7.64 -9.46
C GLN A 56 14.93 6.65 -8.49
N ARG A 57 15.24 5.36 -8.59
CA ARG A 57 14.73 4.28 -7.72
C ARG A 57 15.64 3.93 -6.56
N GLU A 58 16.74 4.67 -6.40
CA GLU A 58 17.76 4.41 -5.39
C GLU A 58 18.38 3.00 -5.43
N LEU A 59 18.28 2.30 -6.56
CA LEU A 59 18.78 0.92 -6.73
C LEU A 59 20.30 0.85 -6.77
N ASP A 60 20.96 1.96 -7.07
CA ASP A 60 22.42 2.11 -7.12
C ASP A 60 23.03 2.52 -5.77
N LYS A 61 22.21 2.78 -4.74
CA LYS A 61 22.66 3.31 -3.45
C LYS A 61 23.09 2.20 -2.49
N GLY A 62 24.10 2.52 -1.69
CA GLY A 62 24.61 1.62 -0.64
C GLY A 62 25.51 0.50 -1.17
N ARG A 63 26.17 -0.20 -0.26
CA ARG A 63 27.01 -1.36 -0.60
C ARG A 63 26.12 -2.50 -1.13
N GLY A 64 26.50 -3.07 -2.26
CA GLY A 64 25.71 -4.10 -2.95
C GLY A 64 24.58 -3.58 -3.84
N GLY A 65 24.46 -2.26 -4.01
CA GLY A 65 23.52 -1.67 -4.96
C GLY A 65 23.81 -2.09 -6.41
N PHE A 66 22.75 -2.14 -7.23
CA PHE A 66 22.89 -2.44 -8.65
C PHE A 66 23.44 -1.22 -9.39
N SER A 67 24.77 -1.13 -9.42
CA SER A 67 25.47 0.10 -9.80
C SER A 67 25.42 0.44 -11.29
N GLY A 68 25.77 1.69 -11.60
CA GLY A 68 25.98 2.14 -12.97
C GLY A 68 27.08 1.38 -13.72
N PHE A 69 28.02 0.75 -13.02
CA PHE A 69 28.99 -0.15 -13.62
C PHE A 69 28.35 -1.49 -14.01
N LEU A 70 27.60 -2.13 -13.12
CA LEU A 70 26.93 -3.40 -13.38
C LEU A 70 25.96 -3.32 -14.56
N ILE A 71 25.17 -2.25 -14.63
CA ILE A 71 24.25 -2.06 -15.77
C ILE A 71 24.99 -1.83 -17.09
N SER A 72 26.18 -1.19 -17.06
CA SER A 72 27.01 -1.00 -18.25
C SER A 72 27.61 -2.33 -18.72
N MET A 73 28.07 -3.16 -17.77
CA MET A 73 28.55 -4.52 -18.05
C MET A 73 27.41 -5.41 -18.58
N LEU A 74 26.19 -5.26 -18.08
CA LEU A 74 25.02 -5.97 -18.59
C LEU A 74 24.72 -5.58 -20.05
N VAL A 75 24.79 -4.29 -20.39
CA VAL A 75 24.66 -3.86 -21.80
C VAL A 75 25.73 -4.49 -22.66
N ALA A 76 26.99 -4.53 -22.20
CA ALA A 76 28.07 -5.19 -22.93
C ALA A 76 27.79 -6.70 -23.13
N PHE A 77 27.27 -7.39 -22.10
CA PHE A 77 26.84 -8.78 -22.19
C PHE A 77 25.74 -8.98 -23.24
N LEU A 78 24.71 -8.13 -23.25
CA LEU A 78 23.61 -8.21 -24.22
C LEU A 78 24.06 -7.92 -25.65
N VAL A 79 25.07 -7.06 -25.84
CA VAL A 79 25.72 -6.86 -27.15
C VAL A 79 26.50 -8.10 -27.57
N SER A 80 27.29 -8.69 -26.66
CA SER A 80 28.08 -9.90 -26.95
C SER A 80 27.21 -11.11 -27.35
N THR A 81 26.03 -11.22 -26.74
CA THR A 81 25.04 -12.27 -27.03
C THR A 81 24.08 -11.89 -28.16
N ARG A 82 24.32 -10.77 -28.84
CA ARG A 82 23.53 -10.26 -29.97
C ARG A 82 22.05 -10.00 -29.65
N LYS A 83 21.71 -9.78 -28.38
CA LYS A 83 20.38 -9.33 -27.94
C LYS A 83 20.18 -7.82 -28.12
N ILE A 84 21.27 -7.05 -28.18
CA ILE A 84 21.30 -5.62 -28.48
C ILE A 84 22.29 -5.37 -29.63
N HIS A 85 21.95 -4.48 -30.55
CA HIS A 85 22.78 -4.10 -31.69
C HIS A 85 23.33 -2.67 -31.54
N THR A 86 24.50 -2.42 -32.14
CA THR A 86 25.18 -1.10 -32.09
C THR A 86 24.42 0.02 -32.82
N THR A 87 23.43 -0.33 -33.66
CA THR A 87 22.56 0.59 -34.38
C THR A 87 21.31 1.01 -33.60
N MET A 88 21.05 0.40 -32.43
CA MET A 88 19.86 0.70 -31.63
C MET A 88 19.94 2.10 -31.01
N SER A 89 18.80 2.78 -30.93
CA SER A 89 18.68 4.05 -30.20
C SER A 89 18.75 3.84 -28.69
N GLY A 90 19.06 4.90 -27.93
CA GLY A 90 19.11 4.83 -26.47
C GLY A 90 17.81 4.32 -25.83
N TYR A 91 16.65 4.68 -26.40
CA TYR A 91 15.35 4.16 -25.97
C TYR A 91 15.22 2.65 -26.21
N GLN A 92 15.64 2.16 -27.38
CA GLN A 92 15.59 0.73 -27.70
C GLN A 92 16.52 -0.07 -26.78
N VAL A 93 17.68 0.47 -26.45
CA VAL A 93 18.63 -0.12 -25.48
C VAL A 93 18.01 -0.18 -24.09
N LEU A 94 17.47 0.95 -23.58
CA LEU A 94 16.77 1.03 -22.29
C LEU A 94 15.68 -0.05 -22.21
N ARG A 95 14.78 -0.09 -23.19
CA ARG A 95 13.66 -1.04 -23.22
C ARG A 95 14.14 -2.49 -23.26
N SER A 96 15.17 -2.80 -24.04
CA SER A 96 15.71 -4.16 -24.16
C SER A 96 16.36 -4.65 -22.86
N VAL A 97 17.08 -3.76 -22.16
CA VAL A 97 17.69 -4.08 -20.87
C VAL A 97 16.63 -4.25 -19.79
N LEU A 98 15.62 -3.37 -19.74
CA LEU A 98 14.50 -3.52 -18.80
C LEU A 98 13.74 -4.83 -19.05
N GLN A 99 13.47 -5.18 -20.30
CA GLN A 99 12.85 -6.46 -20.66
C GLN A 99 13.69 -7.66 -20.21
N PHE A 100 15.02 -7.59 -20.39
CA PHE A 100 15.92 -8.64 -19.92
C PHE A 100 15.87 -8.78 -18.40
N LEU A 101 16.00 -7.68 -17.65
CA LEU A 101 15.94 -7.68 -16.20
C LEU A 101 14.59 -8.18 -15.67
N ALA A 102 13.48 -7.82 -16.33
CA ALA A 102 12.13 -8.22 -15.94
C ALA A 102 11.86 -9.74 -16.08
N SER A 103 12.52 -10.38 -17.05
CA SER A 103 12.24 -11.76 -17.47
C SER A 103 13.32 -12.78 -17.08
N THR A 104 14.56 -12.33 -16.87
CA THR A 104 15.67 -13.20 -16.50
C THR A 104 15.91 -13.10 -15.01
N ASP A 105 16.03 -14.24 -14.34
CA ASP A 105 16.37 -14.30 -12.92
C ASP A 105 17.82 -14.76 -12.72
N LEU A 106 18.70 -13.81 -12.38
CA LEU A 106 20.12 -14.07 -12.13
C LEU A 106 20.40 -14.79 -10.81
N THR A 107 19.39 -14.98 -9.95
CA THR A 107 19.52 -15.82 -8.75
C THR A 107 19.43 -17.31 -9.04
N ILE A 108 18.88 -17.66 -10.21
CA ILE A 108 18.73 -19.03 -10.67
C ILE A 108 19.62 -19.26 -11.89
N ASN A 109 19.51 -18.36 -12.88
CA ASN A 109 20.18 -18.48 -14.17
C ASN A 109 21.28 -17.43 -14.26
N GLY A 110 22.43 -17.77 -13.68
CA GLY A 110 23.62 -16.90 -13.74
C GLY A 110 24.07 -16.66 -15.18
N ILE A 111 24.72 -15.52 -15.43
CA ILE A 111 25.24 -15.15 -16.76
C ILE A 111 26.75 -14.95 -16.73
N SER A 112 27.39 -15.02 -17.89
CA SER A 112 28.84 -14.88 -18.03
C SER A 112 29.21 -14.09 -19.29
N LEU A 113 30.17 -13.18 -19.17
CA LEU A 113 30.85 -12.53 -20.29
C LEU A 113 32.01 -13.36 -20.86
N CYS A 114 32.43 -14.42 -20.16
CA CYS A 114 33.50 -15.28 -20.61
C CYS A 114 33.01 -16.18 -21.77
N LEU A 115 33.66 -16.06 -22.92
CA LEU A 115 33.40 -16.90 -24.10
C LEU A 115 34.34 -18.11 -24.20
N SER A 116 35.27 -18.25 -23.25
CA SER A 116 36.23 -19.35 -23.22
C SER A 116 35.55 -20.66 -22.82
N ALA A 117 35.86 -21.73 -23.55
CA ALA A 117 35.45 -23.10 -23.21
C ALA A 117 36.53 -23.85 -22.40
N ASP A 118 37.43 -23.13 -21.74
CA ASP A 118 38.49 -23.72 -20.92
C ASP A 118 37.88 -24.49 -19.74
N PRO A 119 38.07 -25.83 -19.66
CA PRO A 119 37.48 -26.66 -18.62
C PRO A 119 38.08 -26.40 -17.22
N THR A 120 39.16 -25.61 -17.12
CA THR A 120 39.77 -25.23 -15.84
C THR A 120 39.07 -24.04 -15.16
N LEU A 121 38.17 -23.35 -15.87
CA LEU A 121 37.39 -22.25 -15.31
C LEU A 121 36.23 -22.79 -14.44
N PRO A 122 35.90 -22.14 -13.31
CA PRO A 122 34.76 -22.54 -12.50
C PRO A 122 33.44 -22.42 -13.26
N ALA A 123 32.53 -23.35 -13.02
CA ALA A 123 31.20 -23.30 -13.60
C ALA A 123 30.34 -22.25 -12.90
N LEU A 124 29.28 -21.77 -13.58
CA LEU A 124 28.28 -20.90 -12.95
C LEU A 124 27.67 -21.51 -11.69
N ALA A 125 27.48 -22.84 -11.68
CA ALA A 125 26.96 -23.56 -10.53
C ALA A 125 27.88 -23.47 -9.30
N ASP A 126 29.20 -23.37 -9.49
CA ASP A 126 30.17 -23.22 -8.40
C ASP A 126 30.02 -21.85 -7.75
N PHE A 127 29.78 -20.80 -8.54
CA PHE A 127 29.51 -19.45 -8.02
C PHE A 127 28.17 -19.36 -7.28
N HIS A 128 27.13 -20.06 -7.76
CA HIS A 128 25.82 -20.09 -7.09
C HIS A 128 25.84 -20.77 -5.72
N GLN A 129 26.86 -21.58 -5.42
CA GLN A 129 27.05 -22.12 -4.07
C GLN A 129 27.50 -21.04 -3.07
N ALA A 130 28.14 -19.97 -3.55
CA ALA A 130 28.71 -18.91 -2.71
C ALA A 130 27.92 -17.60 -2.79
N PHE A 131 27.28 -17.30 -3.92
CA PHE A 131 26.62 -16.02 -4.16
C PHE A 131 25.17 -16.19 -4.61
N PRO A 132 24.24 -15.35 -4.11
CA PRO A 132 22.85 -15.41 -4.50
C PRO A 132 22.59 -14.85 -5.91
N VAL A 133 23.50 -14.05 -6.47
CA VAL A 133 23.36 -13.43 -7.80
C VAL A 133 24.68 -13.62 -8.55
N VAL A 134 24.63 -14.22 -9.74
CA VAL A 134 25.84 -14.56 -10.50
C VAL A 134 25.87 -13.87 -11.86
N PHE A 135 26.88 -13.00 -12.02
CA PHE A 135 27.26 -12.40 -13.29
C PHE A 135 28.78 -12.40 -13.42
N LEU A 136 29.33 -13.34 -14.19
CA LEU A 136 30.78 -13.48 -14.37
C LEU A 136 31.33 -12.50 -15.40
N ASP A 137 32.52 -12.00 -15.12
CA ASP A 137 33.26 -11.12 -16.02
C ASP A 137 33.87 -11.86 -17.22
N SER A 138 34.61 -11.14 -18.07
CA SER A 138 35.24 -11.73 -19.27
C SER A 138 36.33 -12.76 -18.95
N SER A 139 36.91 -12.74 -17.74
CA SER A 139 37.88 -13.75 -17.30
C SER A 139 37.22 -15.08 -16.89
N GLY A 140 35.94 -15.04 -16.52
CA GLY A 140 35.20 -16.20 -15.99
C GLY A 140 35.57 -16.55 -14.55
N ARG A 141 36.38 -15.74 -13.87
CA ARG A 141 36.87 -16.01 -12.50
C ARG A 141 36.32 -15.06 -11.45
N LEU A 142 35.70 -13.96 -11.87
CA LEU A 142 35.18 -12.93 -10.98
C LEU A 142 33.67 -12.78 -11.16
N ASN A 143 32.92 -12.87 -10.06
CA ASN A 143 31.51 -12.49 -10.02
C ASN A 143 31.38 -10.98 -9.81
N LEU A 144 30.87 -10.28 -10.82
CA LEU A 144 30.59 -8.84 -10.76
C LEU A 144 29.49 -8.52 -9.74
N CYS A 145 28.56 -9.46 -9.53
CA CYS A 145 27.44 -9.32 -8.59
C CYS A 145 27.76 -9.83 -7.18
N ALA A 146 29.04 -10.00 -6.81
CA ALA A 146 29.42 -10.57 -5.51
C ALA A 146 28.72 -9.91 -4.32
N ASP A 147 28.61 -8.58 -4.29
CA ASP A 147 27.95 -7.85 -3.18
C ASP A 147 26.43 -7.65 -3.39
N VAL A 148 25.87 -8.03 -4.56
CA VAL A 148 24.45 -7.84 -4.86
C VAL A 148 23.64 -8.95 -4.20
N THR A 149 22.80 -8.58 -3.24
CA THR A 149 21.92 -9.55 -2.57
C THR A 149 20.76 -9.99 -3.47
N ALA A 150 20.16 -11.15 -3.17
CA ALA A 150 18.91 -11.59 -3.81
C ALA A 150 17.82 -10.51 -3.70
N ALA A 151 17.58 -9.96 -2.51
CA ALA A 151 16.58 -8.91 -2.28
C ALA A 151 16.79 -7.68 -3.19
N THR A 152 18.04 -7.20 -3.33
CA THR A 152 18.36 -6.08 -4.24
C THR A 152 18.08 -6.43 -5.69
N TYR A 153 18.47 -7.63 -6.15
CA TYR A 153 18.23 -8.04 -7.52
C TYR A 153 16.73 -8.25 -7.82
N HIS A 154 15.98 -8.84 -6.88
CA HIS A 154 14.53 -9.00 -6.99
C HIS A 154 13.83 -7.64 -7.04
N GLN A 155 14.33 -6.63 -6.30
CA GLN A 155 13.84 -5.26 -6.39
C GLN A 155 14.11 -4.65 -7.77
N VAL A 156 15.33 -4.81 -8.33
CA VAL A 156 15.65 -4.37 -9.70
C VAL A 156 14.72 -5.02 -10.72
N GLN A 157 14.49 -6.32 -10.59
CA GLN A 157 13.61 -7.09 -11.47
C GLN A 157 12.15 -6.65 -11.34
N HIS A 158 11.66 -6.41 -10.11
CA HIS A 158 10.32 -5.87 -9.86
C HIS A 158 10.14 -4.48 -10.50
N GLU A 159 11.09 -3.56 -10.27
CA GLU A 159 11.07 -2.23 -10.88
C GLU A 159 11.17 -2.28 -12.40
N ALA A 160 11.92 -3.24 -12.97
CA ALA A 160 12.00 -3.43 -14.41
C ALA A 160 10.65 -3.88 -15.00
N ARG A 161 9.90 -4.76 -14.31
CA ARG A 161 8.54 -5.16 -14.73
C ARG A 161 7.57 -3.98 -14.71
N LEU A 162 7.56 -3.19 -13.63
CA LEU A 162 6.73 -1.99 -13.54
C LEU A 162 7.08 -0.98 -14.64
N SER A 163 8.38 -0.80 -14.89
CA SER A 163 8.87 0.09 -15.93
C SER A 163 8.44 -0.35 -17.33
N MET A 164 8.46 -1.66 -17.62
CA MET A 164 7.97 -2.20 -18.89
C MET A 164 6.46 -1.99 -19.04
N ALA A 165 5.68 -2.26 -17.99
CA ALA A 165 4.24 -2.02 -18.01
C ALA A 165 3.89 -0.54 -18.26
N LEU A 166 4.63 0.38 -17.62
CA LEU A 166 4.50 1.82 -17.83
C LEU A 166 4.85 2.23 -19.27
N LEU A 167 5.93 1.69 -19.84
CA LEU A 167 6.33 1.96 -21.23
C LEU A 167 5.35 1.37 -22.27
N ASP A 168 4.59 0.34 -21.90
CA ASP A 168 3.55 -0.26 -22.74
C ASP A 168 2.18 0.43 -22.57
N SER A 169 2.03 1.24 -21.53
CA SER A 169 0.83 2.03 -21.30
C SER A 169 0.69 3.16 -22.32
N LYS A 170 -0.55 3.66 -22.51
CA LYS A 170 -0.81 4.84 -23.35
C LYS A 170 -0.65 6.16 -22.59
N ALA A 171 0.05 6.17 -21.46
CA ALA A 171 0.26 7.37 -20.68
C ALA A 171 1.25 8.32 -21.39
N ASP A 172 0.81 9.54 -21.66
CA ASP A 172 1.62 10.55 -22.38
C ASP A 172 2.88 10.98 -21.59
N ASP A 173 2.94 10.72 -20.28
CA ASP A 173 3.98 11.13 -19.35
C ASP A 173 4.92 9.99 -18.90
N ALA A 174 4.83 8.80 -19.51
CA ALA A 174 5.58 7.61 -19.12
C ALA A 174 7.10 7.85 -18.98
N LEU A 175 7.71 8.64 -19.86
CA LEU A 175 9.15 8.96 -19.79
C LEU A 175 9.49 9.81 -18.56
N GLN A 176 8.63 10.79 -18.22
CA GLN A 176 8.82 11.65 -17.06
C GLN A 176 8.64 10.85 -15.77
N LEU A 177 7.61 10.00 -15.69
CA LEU A 177 7.40 9.10 -14.57
C LEU A 177 8.58 8.12 -14.41
N LEU A 178 9.13 7.61 -15.51
CA LEU A 178 10.23 6.65 -15.49
C LEU A 178 11.57 7.26 -15.08
N LEU A 179 11.93 8.44 -15.62
CA LEU A 179 13.30 8.98 -15.57
C LEU A 179 13.44 10.28 -14.77
N MET A 180 12.35 10.97 -14.46
CA MET A 180 12.38 12.29 -13.79
C MET A 180 11.69 12.30 -12.43
N THR A 181 11.03 11.20 -12.04
CA THR A 181 10.30 11.09 -10.77
C THR A 181 11.11 10.28 -9.76
N PRO A 182 11.56 10.90 -8.65
CA PRO A 182 12.25 10.17 -7.58
C PRO A 182 11.30 9.21 -6.86
N LYS A 183 11.75 7.97 -6.69
CA LYS A 183 11.10 6.89 -5.95
C LYS A 183 11.96 6.46 -4.75
N PRO A 184 12.04 7.27 -3.68
CA PRO A 184 12.74 6.86 -2.47
C PRO A 184 12.01 5.70 -1.78
N MET A 185 12.74 4.91 -0.99
CA MET A 185 12.17 3.75 -0.28
C MET A 185 10.90 4.08 0.53
N ILE A 186 10.88 5.21 1.23
CA ILE A 186 9.73 5.63 2.07
C ILE A 186 8.43 5.88 1.30
N ARG A 187 8.50 6.14 -0.02
CA ARG A 187 7.32 6.31 -0.90
C ARG A 187 7.03 5.07 -1.74
N THR A 188 7.92 4.08 -1.71
CA THR A 188 7.84 2.91 -2.59
C THR A 188 7.33 1.68 -1.85
N PHE A 189 7.56 1.61 -0.53
CA PHE A 189 7.19 0.49 0.31
C PHE A 189 6.11 0.90 1.30
N ASP A 190 5.11 0.03 1.52
CA ASP A 190 3.97 0.31 2.39
C ASP A 190 4.39 0.49 3.85
N HIS A 191 5.29 -0.37 4.32
CA HIS A 191 5.86 -0.29 5.66
C HIS A 191 7.38 -0.24 5.57
N VAL A 192 7.98 0.70 6.30
CA VAL A 192 9.43 0.81 6.43
C VAL A 192 9.81 0.60 7.88
N LEU A 193 10.88 -0.14 8.14
CA LEU A 193 11.41 -0.29 9.49
C LEU A 193 12.91 -0.04 9.53
N HIS A 194 13.37 0.56 10.62
CA HIS A 194 14.77 0.87 10.85
C HIS A 194 15.29 0.10 12.06
N LEU A 195 16.34 -0.69 11.84
CA LEU A 195 17.07 -1.37 12.91
C LEU A 195 18.15 -0.45 13.45
N ARG A 196 18.01 -0.03 14.72
CA ARG A 196 19.01 0.77 15.44
C ARG A 196 19.01 0.49 16.95
N PRO A 197 20.16 0.50 17.63
CA PRO A 197 21.50 0.70 17.08
C PRO A 197 22.01 -0.54 16.33
N LEU A 198 22.81 -0.33 15.29
CA LEU A 198 23.38 -1.41 14.47
C LEU A 198 24.28 -2.37 15.26
N SER A 199 24.85 -1.94 16.39
CA SER A 199 25.65 -2.80 17.27
C SER A 199 24.91 -4.06 17.75
N ARG A 200 23.56 -4.05 17.74
CA ARG A 200 22.75 -5.24 18.05
C ARG A 200 22.91 -6.35 17.02
N LEU A 201 23.23 -6.04 15.78
CA LEU A 201 23.50 -7.04 14.74
C LEU A 201 24.75 -7.87 15.05
N GLN A 202 25.70 -7.35 15.83
CA GLN A 202 26.83 -8.14 16.30
C GLN A 202 26.38 -9.31 17.20
N ALA A 203 25.43 -9.05 18.11
CA ALA A 203 24.84 -10.10 18.94
C ALA A 203 24.00 -11.08 18.09
N ALA A 204 23.29 -10.55 17.09
CA ALA A 204 22.55 -11.38 16.13
C ALA A 204 23.48 -12.36 15.38
N CYS A 205 24.64 -11.91 14.90
CA CYS A 205 25.61 -12.80 14.27
C CYS A 205 26.08 -13.92 15.20
N HIS A 206 26.32 -13.63 16.49
CA HIS A 206 26.66 -14.67 17.46
C HIS A 206 25.51 -15.67 17.67
N ARG A 207 24.28 -15.16 17.82
CA ARG A 207 23.07 -15.98 18.01
C ARG A 207 22.81 -16.90 16.81
N LEU A 208 22.98 -16.37 15.60
CA LEU A 208 22.80 -17.06 14.33
C LEU A 208 24.05 -17.87 13.90
N LYS A 209 25.13 -17.85 14.69
CA LYS A 209 26.39 -18.57 14.45
C LYS A 209 27.09 -18.20 13.13
N LEU A 210 27.03 -16.93 12.75
CA LEU A 210 27.51 -16.40 11.46
C LEU A 210 29.03 -16.09 11.44
N TRP A 211 29.85 -16.94 12.08
CA TRP A 211 31.30 -16.72 12.13
C TRP A 211 31.98 -16.79 10.76
N PRO A 212 31.66 -17.77 9.88
CA PRO A 212 32.22 -17.81 8.53
C PRO A 212 31.88 -16.56 7.71
N GLU A 213 30.62 -16.11 7.77
CA GLU A 213 30.14 -14.93 7.05
C GLU A 213 30.80 -13.65 7.58
N LEU A 214 31.02 -13.56 8.90
CA LEU A 214 31.77 -12.44 9.49
C LEU A 214 33.21 -12.40 8.98
N GLN A 215 33.88 -13.56 8.91
CA GLN A 215 35.25 -13.64 8.42
C GLN A 215 35.32 -13.23 6.95
N ASP A 216 34.41 -13.76 6.12
CA ASP A 216 34.35 -13.44 4.69
C ASP A 216 34.02 -11.96 4.44
N ASN A 217 33.18 -11.36 5.29
CA ASN A 217 32.80 -9.96 5.17
C ASN A 217 33.78 -8.99 5.86
N GLY A 218 34.95 -9.44 6.29
CA GLY A 218 35.96 -8.61 6.95
C GLY A 218 35.51 -8.00 8.28
N GLY A 219 34.59 -8.66 9.00
CA GLY A 219 34.02 -8.20 10.27
C GLY A 219 32.79 -7.31 10.14
N ASP A 220 32.29 -7.06 8.92
CA ASP A 220 31.04 -6.32 8.68
C ASP A 220 29.82 -7.17 9.08
N TYR A 221 29.48 -7.12 10.36
CA TYR A 221 28.32 -7.82 10.92
C TYR A 221 26.98 -7.38 10.32
N VAL A 222 26.90 -6.20 9.68
CA VAL A 222 25.68 -5.76 9.00
C VAL A 222 25.51 -6.58 7.72
N SER A 223 26.58 -6.74 6.93
CA SER A 223 26.56 -7.59 5.72
C SER A 223 26.34 -9.06 6.07
N ALA A 224 27.02 -9.56 7.10
CA ALA A 224 26.88 -10.96 7.51
C ALA A 224 25.45 -11.29 8.00
N ALA A 225 24.82 -10.42 8.79
CA ALA A 225 23.47 -10.66 9.30
C ALA A 225 22.36 -10.45 8.25
N LEU A 226 22.62 -9.66 7.19
CA LEU A 226 21.57 -9.18 6.29
C LEU A 226 20.82 -10.34 5.61
N GLY A 227 21.52 -11.26 4.95
CA GLY A 227 20.90 -12.39 4.24
C GLY A 227 20.04 -13.29 5.14
N PRO A 228 20.57 -13.76 6.28
CA PRO A 228 19.78 -14.51 7.26
C PRO A 228 18.56 -13.76 7.78
N LEU A 229 18.68 -12.46 8.05
CA LEU A 229 17.56 -11.63 8.53
C LEU A 229 16.48 -11.44 7.46
N THR A 230 16.85 -11.16 6.21
CA THR A 230 15.86 -11.02 5.13
C THR A 230 15.14 -12.33 4.87
N THR A 231 15.86 -13.46 4.86
CA THR A 231 15.29 -14.80 4.68
C THR A 231 14.30 -15.13 5.80
N LEU A 232 14.67 -14.83 7.06
CA LEU A 232 13.79 -15.02 8.22
C LEU A 232 12.49 -14.23 8.09
N LEU A 233 12.58 -12.96 7.68
CA LEU A 233 11.42 -12.09 7.54
C LEU A 233 10.54 -12.46 6.34
N GLU A 234 11.14 -12.87 5.23
CA GLU A 234 10.41 -13.37 4.05
C GLU A 234 9.62 -14.63 4.38
N GLN A 235 10.23 -15.59 5.08
CA GLN A 235 9.56 -16.79 5.57
C GLN A 235 8.43 -16.47 6.54
N GLY A 236 8.66 -15.54 7.47
CA GLY A 236 7.70 -15.16 8.50
C GLY A 236 6.49 -14.38 8.01
N LEU A 237 6.71 -13.42 7.12
CA LEU A 237 5.64 -12.61 6.53
C LEU A 237 4.88 -13.37 5.44
N GLY A 238 5.53 -14.35 4.81
CA GLY A 238 4.91 -15.32 3.92
C GLY A 238 4.03 -14.69 2.83
N SER A 239 2.75 -15.08 2.79
CA SER A 239 1.82 -14.59 1.77
C SER A 239 1.51 -13.09 1.85
N ARG A 240 1.78 -12.43 2.99
CA ARG A 240 1.52 -10.99 3.19
C ARG A 240 2.55 -10.11 2.48
N LEU A 241 3.74 -10.64 2.21
CA LEU A 241 4.84 -9.89 1.62
C LEU A 241 4.85 -10.09 0.11
N HIS A 242 4.87 -9.00 -0.65
CA HIS A 242 5.12 -9.04 -2.09
C HIS A 242 6.62 -8.95 -2.39
N LEU A 243 7.30 -8.00 -1.75
CA LEU A 243 8.73 -7.75 -1.94
C LEU A 243 9.32 -7.19 -0.64
N LEU A 244 10.47 -7.72 -0.23
CA LEU A 244 11.31 -7.12 0.80
C LEU A 244 12.52 -6.47 0.11
N ALA A 245 12.79 -5.24 0.48
CA ALA A 245 14.02 -4.55 0.11
C ALA A 245 14.77 -4.09 1.35
N HIS A 246 16.05 -3.85 1.18
CA HIS A 246 16.87 -3.20 2.19
C HIS A 246 17.58 -2.00 1.58
N SER A 247 17.80 -0.99 2.40
CA SER A 247 18.64 0.14 2.08
C SER A 247 19.73 0.23 3.12
N ARG A 248 20.96 0.28 2.62
CA ARG A 248 22.15 0.47 3.43
C ARG A 248 22.57 1.94 3.34
N PRO A 249 22.83 2.58 4.48
CA PRO A 249 23.44 3.90 4.47
C PRO A 249 24.81 3.83 3.77
N PRO A 250 25.19 4.89 3.03
CA PRO A 250 26.52 4.97 2.46
C PRO A 250 27.57 4.89 3.57
N VAL A 251 28.75 4.34 3.25
CA VAL A 251 29.89 4.34 4.18
C VAL A 251 30.16 5.80 4.55
N PRO A 252 30.25 6.16 5.85
CA PRO A 252 30.50 7.53 6.25
C PRO A 252 31.85 7.97 5.68
N GLU A 253 31.93 9.20 5.19
CA GLU A 253 33.22 9.81 4.85
C GLU A 253 33.92 10.24 6.16
N TRP A 254 35.24 10.08 6.21
CA TRP A 254 36.05 10.50 7.36
C TRP A 254 37.27 11.30 6.89
N ASP A 255 37.78 12.16 7.76
CA ASP A 255 39.01 12.90 7.50
C ASP A 255 40.22 11.95 7.57
N ILE A 256 41.24 12.20 6.75
CA ILE A 256 42.47 11.38 6.68
C ILE A 256 43.17 11.30 8.05
N SER A 257 42.98 12.30 8.92
CA SER A 257 43.54 12.34 10.27
C SER A 257 42.77 11.49 11.30
N GLN A 258 41.59 10.97 10.95
CA GLN A 258 40.73 10.20 11.84
C GLN A 258 40.83 8.68 11.59
N GLU A 259 40.53 7.88 12.61
CA GLU A 259 40.32 6.45 12.43
C GLU A 259 39.11 6.18 11.53
N PRO A 260 39.13 5.09 10.73
CA PRO A 260 38.01 4.74 9.89
C PRO A 260 36.74 4.50 10.72
N PRO A 261 35.55 4.92 10.23
CA PRO A 261 34.27 4.68 10.88
C PRO A 261 34.05 3.20 11.15
N LYS A 262 33.50 2.87 12.32
CA LYS A 262 33.16 1.49 12.66
C LYS A 262 31.77 1.17 12.11
N HIS A 263 31.48 -0.11 11.88
CA HIS A 263 30.17 -0.56 11.38
C HIS A 263 28.98 -0.11 12.25
N LYS A 264 29.21 0.17 13.55
CA LYS A 264 28.18 0.67 14.47
C LYS A 264 27.79 2.12 14.20
N ASP A 265 28.68 2.89 13.58
CA ASP A 265 28.55 4.32 13.33
C ASP A 265 27.86 4.58 11.97
N SER A 266 27.55 3.53 11.20
CA SER A 266 26.94 3.63 9.88
C SER A 266 25.46 4.05 9.89
N GLY A 267 24.85 4.39 11.03
CA GLY A 267 23.46 4.85 11.10
C GLY A 267 22.46 3.71 11.39
N ALA A 268 21.54 3.44 10.45
CA ALA A 268 20.49 2.43 10.61
C ALA A 268 20.33 1.55 9.37
N LEU A 269 20.03 0.25 9.57
CA LEU A 269 19.66 -0.66 8.50
C LEU A 269 18.16 -0.50 8.26
N THR A 270 17.78 -0.10 7.05
CA THR A 270 16.38 0.14 6.70
C THR A 270 15.86 -1.01 5.87
N LEU A 271 14.72 -1.57 6.25
CA LEU A 271 14.00 -2.59 5.48
C LEU A 271 12.66 -2.01 5.02
N GLY A 272 12.35 -2.19 3.74
CA GLY A 272 11.08 -1.83 3.13
C GLY A 272 10.27 -3.08 2.84
N LEU A 273 9.01 -3.08 3.25
CA LEU A 273 8.05 -4.16 3.05
C LEU A 273 6.96 -3.67 2.10
N LEU A 274 6.91 -4.25 0.91
CA LEU A 274 5.83 -4.05 -0.04
C LEU A 274 4.83 -5.18 0.18
N LEU A 275 3.61 -4.84 0.55
CA LEU A 275 2.66 -5.79 1.08
C LEU A 275 1.62 -6.20 0.03
N ARG A 276 1.06 -7.39 0.19
CA ARG A 276 -0.10 -7.85 -0.57
C ARG A 276 -1.36 -7.52 0.20
N PRO A 277 -2.33 -6.79 -0.36
CA PRO A 277 -3.63 -6.57 0.28
C PRO A 277 -4.29 -7.88 0.74
N GLU A 278 -4.09 -8.95 -0.04
CA GLU A 278 -4.52 -10.30 0.28
C GLU A 278 -3.74 -10.85 1.49
N GLY A 279 -4.44 -11.00 2.62
CA GLY A 279 -3.89 -11.62 3.82
C GLY A 279 -3.45 -10.63 4.90
N LEU A 280 -3.33 -9.32 4.62
CA LEU A 280 -2.95 -8.32 5.64
C LEU A 280 -3.89 -8.31 6.85
N THR A 281 -5.18 -8.59 6.64
CA THR A 281 -6.19 -8.60 7.70
C THR A 281 -6.37 -9.96 8.37
N SER A 282 -5.70 -11.01 7.86
CA SER A 282 -5.72 -12.32 8.49
C SER A 282 -5.06 -12.21 9.86
N VAL A 283 -5.68 -12.79 10.89
CA VAL A 283 -5.11 -12.89 12.24
C VAL A 283 -4.48 -14.26 12.49
N LEU A 284 -4.52 -15.14 11.49
CA LEU A 284 -4.14 -16.54 11.63
C LEU A 284 -3.07 -16.88 10.60
N GLU A 285 -1.97 -17.47 11.05
CA GLU A 285 -1.01 -18.18 10.20
C GLU A 285 -1.26 -19.68 10.34
N LEU A 286 -1.56 -20.32 9.22
CA LEU A 286 -1.81 -21.75 9.16
C LEU A 286 -0.50 -22.50 8.94
N GLY A 287 -0.14 -23.36 9.87
CA GLY A 287 0.95 -24.31 9.75
C GLY A 287 0.50 -25.65 9.13
N PRO A 288 1.42 -26.62 9.03
CA PRO A 288 1.13 -27.98 8.58
C PRO A 288 0.25 -28.76 9.58
N GLU A 289 -0.24 -29.93 9.17
CA GLU A 289 -0.97 -30.83 10.06
C GLU A 289 -0.05 -31.37 11.16
N ALA A 290 -0.61 -31.65 12.35
CA ALA A 290 0.15 -31.96 13.55
C ALA A 290 1.02 -33.24 13.45
N ASP A 291 0.66 -34.15 12.55
CA ASP A 291 1.34 -35.42 12.28
C ASP A 291 2.43 -35.30 11.20
N GLN A 292 2.51 -34.19 10.49
CA GLN A 292 3.52 -33.93 9.47
C GLN A 292 4.87 -33.53 10.10
N PRO A 293 6.02 -34.00 9.57
CA PRO A 293 7.34 -33.65 10.11
C PRO A 293 7.60 -32.14 10.09
N GLU A 294 7.05 -31.42 9.12
CA GLU A 294 7.13 -29.97 8.97
C GLU A 294 6.51 -29.21 10.16
N ALA A 295 5.65 -29.85 10.97
CA ALA A 295 5.08 -29.26 12.19
C ALA A 295 6.13 -29.04 13.28
N ALA A 296 7.21 -29.84 13.31
CA ALA A 296 8.33 -29.58 14.22
C ALA A 296 9.07 -28.30 13.83
N ASP A 297 9.33 -28.13 12.53
CA ASP A 297 10.01 -26.94 12.00
C ASP A 297 9.16 -25.68 12.21
N PHE A 298 7.84 -25.77 12.00
CA PHE A 298 6.91 -24.68 12.26
C PHE A 298 6.93 -24.25 13.74
N ARG A 299 6.88 -25.22 14.67
CA ARG A 299 6.99 -24.93 16.12
C ARG A 299 8.33 -24.31 16.50
N GLN A 300 9.43 -24.78 15.91
CA GLN A 300 10.75 -24.22 16.16
C GLN A 300 10.85 -22.79 15.61
N PHE A 301 10.28 -22.53 14.44
CA PHE A 301 10.30 -21.23 13.79
C PHE A 301 9.46 -20.20 14.56
N TRP A 302 8.25 -20.54 15.00
CA TRP A 302 7.37 -19.62 15.70
C TRP A 302 7.56 -19.61 17.23
N GLY A 303 8.24 -20.62 17.78
CA GLY A 303 8.53 -20.74 19.20
C GLY A 303 7.27 -20.79 20.04
N SER A 304 7.21 -19.95 21.08
CA SER A 304 6.08 -19.90 22.03
C SER A 304 4.74 -19.44 21.43
N ARG A 305 4.74 -18.94 20.19
CA ARG A 305 3.51 -18.50 19.50
C ARG A 305 2.81 -19.62 18.73
N SER A 306 3.46 -20.77 18.52
CA SER A 306 2.84 -21.93 17.86
C SER A 306 1.92 -22.66 18.82
N GLU A 307 0.69 -22.91 18.40
CA GLU A 307 -0.28 -23.72 19.13
C GLU A 307 -1.02 -24.70 18.21
N LEU A 308 -1.39 -25.86 18.76
CA LEU A 308 -2.24 -26.82 18.06
C LEU A 308 -3.69 -26.37 18.08
N ARG A 309 -4.30 -26.28 16.90
CA ARG A 309 -5.68 -25.84 16.76
C ARG A 309 -6.49 -26.80 15.90
N ARG A 310 -7.70 -27.10 16.36
CA ARG A 310 -8.70 -27.84 15.59
C ARG A 310 -9.53 -26.88 14.76
N PHE A 311 -9.60 -27.11 13.46
CA PHE A 311 -10.34 -26.29 12.50
C PHE A 311 -11.74 -26.89 12.22
N GLN A 312 -12.59 -26.12 11.52
CA GLN A 312 -13.98 -26.51 11.24
C GLN A 312 -14.09 -27.76 10.35
N ASP A 313 -13.07 -28.01 9.55
CA ASP A 313 -12.87 -29.21 8.73
C ASP A 313 -12.45 -30.45 9.57
N GLY A 314 -12.22 -30.28 10.87
CA GLY A 314 -11.77 -31.33 11.78
C GLY A 314 -10.26 -31.53 11.80
N ALA A 315 -9.52 -30.87 10.91
CA ALA A 315 -8.06 -30.97 10.86
C ALA A 315 -7.43 -30.34 12.11
N ILE A 316 -6.38 -30.98 12.64
CA ILE A 316 -5.58 -30.45 13.74
C ILE A 316 -4.25 -30.01 13.14
N ARG A 317 -4.01 -28.70 13.16
CA ARG A 317 -2.82 -28.09 12.55
C ARG A 317 -2.09 -27.24 13.56
N GLU A 318 -0.78 -27.07 13.37
CA GLU A 318 -0.06 -25.99 14.01
C GLU A 318 -0.56 -24.65 13.48
N ALA A 319 -0.66 -23.65 14.34
CA ALA A 319 -1.12 -22.31 13.96
C ALA A 319 -0.52 -21.24 14.86
N VAL A 320 -0.44 -20.01 14.34
CA VAL A 320 -0.10 -18.80 15.10
C VAL A 320 -1.26 -17.84 14.99
N VAL A 321 -1.66 -17.27 16.13
CA VAL A 321 -2.77 -16.32 16.22
C VAL A 321 -2.23 -14.97 16.67
N TRP A 322 -2.46 -13.95 15.84
CA TRP A 322 -2.10 -12.57 16.12
C TRP A 322 -3.25 -11.86 16.84
N GLU A 323 -2.93 -11.17 17.92
CA GLU A 323 -3.90 -10.39 18.68
C GLU A 323 -4.22 -9.09 17.95
N ALA A 324 -5.39 -9.04 17.33
CA ALA A 324 -5.88 -7.84 16.64
C ALA A 324 -7.41 -7.80 16.60
N ALA A 325 -8.00 -7.01 17.49
CA ALA A 325 -9.44 -6.79 17.60
C ALA A 325 -9.96 -5.79 16.56
N SER A 326 -9.15 -4.79 16.19
CA SER A 326 -9.52 -3.76 15.21
C SER A 326 -8.75 -3.88 13.90
N MET A 327 -9.27 -3.26 12.84
CA MET A 327 -8.61 -3.11 11.54
C MET A 327 -7.27 -2.38 11.66
N PHE A 328 -7.18 -1.38 12.55
CA PHE A 328 -5.93 -0.72 12.91
C PHE A 328 -4.89 -1.73 13.41
N GLN A 329 -5.24 -2.57 14.39
CA GLN A 329 -4.33 -3.58 14.91
C GLN A 329 -3.98 -4.65 13.87
N LYS A 330 -4.93 -5.01 13.00
CA LYS A 330 -4.70 -5.98 11.91
C LYS A 330 -3.66 -5.46 10.90
N ARG A 331 -3.70 -4.17 10.55
CA ARG A 331 -2.66 -3.55 9.69
C ARG A 331 -1.26 -3.63 10.30
N LEU A 332 -1.17 -3.71 11.63
CA LEU A 332 0.08 -3.81 12.38
C LEU A 332 0.57 -5.25 12.61
N ILE A 333 -0.12 -6.28 12.07
CA ILE A 333 0.36 -7.67 12.18
C ILE A 333 1.77 -7.85 11.58
N PRO A 334 2.13 -7.27 10.41
CA PRO A 334 3.50 -7.34 9.91
C PRO A 334 4.54 -6.81 10.92
N HIS A 335 4.20 -5.77 11.70
CA HIS A 335 5.06 -5.28 12.77
C HIS A 335 5.23 -6.35 13.87
N GLN A 336 4.14 -6.98 14.31
CA GLN A 336 4.18 -8.05 15.33
C GLN A 336 4.99 -9.26 14.87
N VAL A 337 4.87 -9.64 13.58
CA VAL A 337 5.66 -10.73 12.96
C VAL A 337 7.15 -10.39 13.00
N VAL A 338 7.52 -9.21 12.50
CA VAL A 338 8.92 -8.76 12.43
C VAL A 338 9.54 -8.74 13.83
N THR A 339 8.89 -8.11 14.80
CA THR A 339 9.46 -7.93 16.14
C THR A 339 9.57 -9.27 16.89
N HIS A 340 8.59 -10.16 16.74
CA HIS A 340 8.65 -11.51 17.31
C HIS A 340 9.81 -12.32 16.75
N LEU A 341 9.96 -12.38 15.42
CA LEU A 341 10.98 -13.20 14.78
C LEU A 341 12.40 -12.67 15.03
N LEU A 342 12.58 -11.34 14.96
CA LEU A 342 13.86 -10.71 15.28
C LEU A 342 14.27 -10.93 16.73
N ALA A 343 13.33 -10.88 17.68
CA ALA A 343 13.62 -11.17 19.08
C ALA A 343 13.97 -12.65 19.30
N LEU A 344 13.22 -13.57 18.71
CA LEU A 344 13.37 -15.01 18.91
C LEU A 344 14.69 -15.57 18.32
N HIS A 345 14.97 -15.21 17.06
CA HIS A 345 16.05 -15.81 16.27
C HIS A 345 17.32 -14.97 16.25
N ALA A 346 17.22 -13.64 16.38
CA ALA A 346 18.35 -12.73 16.24
C ALA A 346 18.71 -11.98 17.54
N ASP A 347 17.98 -12.19 18.64
CA ASP A 347 18.18 -11.46 19.92
C ASP A 347 18.10 -9.92 19.75
N ILE A 348 17.27 -9.48 18.80
CA ILE A 348 17.01 -8.06 18.54
C ILE A 348 15.67 -7.69 19.19
N PRO A 349 15.66 -6.92 20.29
CA PRO A 349 14.43 -6.57 20.97
C PRO A 349 13.62 -5.54 20.18
N ASP A 350 12.31 -5.50 20.45
CA ASP A 350 11.35 -4.54 19.87
C ASP A 350 11.82 -3.08 19.96
N THR A 351 12.49 -2.69 21.06
CA THR A 351 13.06 -1.35 21.25
C THR A 351 14.08 -0.94 20.19
N CYS A 352 14.64 -1.90 19.45
CA CYS A 352 15.60 -1.66 18.38
C CYS A 352 14.97 -1.59 16.99
N VAL A 353 13.66 -1.87 16.90
CA VAL A 353 12.89 -1.86 15.66
C VAL A 353 12.04 -0.59 15.64
N HIS A 354 12.40 0.36 14.78
CA HIS A 354 11.61 1.58 14.60
C HIS A 354 10.73 1.42 13.37
N TYR A 355 9.45 1.21 13.60
CA TYR A 355 8.49 0.86 12.56
C TYR A 355 7.70 2.08 12.07
N ALA A 356 7.76 2.33 10.77
CA ALA A 356 7.05 3.38 10.04
C ALA A 356 5.97 2.77 9.14
N GLY A 357 4.91 2.27 9.77
CA GLY A 357 3.69 1.82 9.06
C GLY A 357 2.39 2.41 9.61
N SER A 358 2.40 2.92 10.85
CA SER A 358 1.24 3.50 11.53
C SER A 358 1.47 4.93 12.03
N LEU A 359 2.48 5.63 11.52
CA LEU A 359 2.88 6.95 12.00
C LEU A 359 1.74 7.98 11.95
N LEU A 360 0.84 7.84 10.97
CA LEU A 360 -0.28 8.75 10.75
C LEU A 360 -1.60 8.26 11.34
N ASP A 361 -1.69 7.01 11.80
CA ASP A 361 -2.94 6.42 12.28
C ASP A 361 -3.50 7.16 13.50
N SER A 362 -2.64 7.70 14.37
CA SER A 362 -3.06 8.51 15.53
C SER A 362 -3.84 9.76 15.15
N LEU A 363 -3.72 10.24 13.91
CA LEU A 363 -4.50 11.37 13.40
C LEU A 363 -5.95 10.97 13.08
N LEU A 364 -6.23 9.69 12.87
CA LEU A 364 -7.58 9.16 12.64
C LEU A 364 -8.23 8.55 13.89
N GLN A 365 -7.45 8.33 14.95
CA GLN A 365 -7.96 7.85 16.24
C GLN A 365 -8.83 8.92 16.92
N GLY A 366 -9.95 8.49 17.50
CA GLY A 366 -10.84 9.37 18.23
C GLY A 366 -10.27 9.78 19.59
N LEU A 367 -10.69 10.92 20.14
CA LEU A 367 -10.21 11.44 21.44
C LEU A 367 -10.37 10.48 22.63
N LYS A 368 -11.26 9.48 22.52
CA LYS A 368 -11.55 8.50 23.59
C LYS A 368 -11.14 7.06 23.26
N GLU A 369 -10.76 6.78 22.02
CA GLU A 369 -10.53 5.42 21.52
C GLU A 369 -9.20 5.36 20.75
N SER A 370 -8.14 4.93 21.44
CA SER A 370 -6.80 4.80 20.87
C SER A 370 -6.58 3.50 20.08
N SER A 371 -7.55 2.58 20.09
CA SER A 371 -7.39 1.25 19.49
C SER A 371 -8.06 1.09 18.13
N ASN A 372 -8.76 2.10 17.61
CA ASN A 372 -9.40 2.06 16.29
C ASN A 372 -9.19 3.36 15.52
N THR A 373 -9.28 3.24 14.20
CA THR A 373 -9.17 4.37 13.28
C THR A 373 -10.51 4.66 12.60
N GLY A 374 -11.63 4.15 13.11
CA GLY A 374 -13.00 4.44 12.65
C GLY A 374 -13.55 3.57 11.50
N GLU A 375 -12.76 2.66 10.91
CA GLU A 375 -13.19 1.82 9.80
C GLU A 375 -14.38 0.91 10.16
N GLU A 376 -14.40 0.36 11.37
CA GLU A 376 -15.50 -0.47 11.83
C GLU A 376 -16.80 0.34 11.97
N ALA A 377 -16.69 1.60 12.40
CA ALA A 377 -17.84 2.50 12.52
C ALA A 377 -18.38 2.89 11.14
N LEU A 378 -17.49 3.18 10.17
CA LEU A 378 -17.86 3.37 8.76
C LEU A 378 -18.60 2.14 8.22
N ALA A 379 -18.02 0.95 8.41
CA ALA A 379 -18.62 -0.30 7.94
C ALA A 379 -19.97 -0.59 8.61
N ALA A 380 -20.13 -0.27 9.90
CA ALA A 380 -21.40 -0.41 10.61
C ALA A 380 -22.48 0.53 10.05
N ALA A 381 -22.13 1.79 9.76
CA ALA A 381 -23.05 2.75 9.15
C ALA A 381 -23.47 2.34 7.73
N VAL A 382 -22.53 1.85 6.92
CA VAL A 382 -22.78 1.33 5.57
C VAL A 382 -23.72 0.10 5.61
N ARG A 383 -23.47 -0.87 6.49
CA ARG A 383 -24.38 -2.03 6.66
C ARG A 383 -25.79 -1.60 7.09
N CYS A 384 -25.89 -0.60 7.97
CA CYS A 384 -27.18 -0.06 8.38
C CYS A 384 -27.91 0.63 7.22
N TYR A 385 -27.16 1.36 6.38
CA TYR A 385 -27.67 1.95 5.14
C TYR A 385 -28.16 0.90 4.14
N ASP A 386 -27.40 -0.17 3.90
CA ASP A 386 -27.81 -1.24 2.97
C ASP A 386 -29.12 -1.89 3.42
N ASP A 387 -29.30 -2.07 4.72
CA ASP A 387 -30.53 -2.59 5.29
C ASP A 387 -31.71 -1.61 5.17
N LEU A 388 -31.49 -0.33 5.44
CA LEU A 388 -32.50 0.71 5.20
C LEU A 388 -32.87 0.79 3.71
N SER A 389 -31.89 0.66 2.82
CA SER A 389 -32.09 0.66 1.37
C SER A 389 -33.03 -0.48 0.96
N ARG A 390 -32.79 -1.71 1.44
CA ARG A 390 -33.69 -2.85 1.19
C ARG A 390 -35.12 -2.60 1.70
N GLN A 391 -35.28 -1.99 2.87
CA GLN A 391 -36.60 -1.63 3.40
C GLN A 391 -37.30 -0.58 2.52
N LEU A 392 -36.59 0.44 2.05
CA LEU A 392 -37.13 1.45 1.13
C LEU A 392 -37.58 0.85 -0.20
N TRP A 393 -36.81 -0.10 -0.75
CA TRP A 393 -37.18 -0.84 -1.95
C TRP A 393 -38.43 -1.72 -1.75
N GLY A 394 -38.60 -2.27 -0.55
CA GLY A 394 -39.74 -3.12 -0.19
C GLY A 394 -40.97 -2.35 0.30
N LEU A 395 -40.98 -1.01 0.25
CA LEU A 395 -42.12 -0.22 0.74
C LEU A 395 -43.35 -0.38 -0.16
N GLU A 396 -44.43 -0.89 0.43
CA GLU A 396 -45.74 -0.98 -0.24
C GLU A 396 -46.62 0.24 0.09
N GLY A 397 -47.44 0.70 -0.86
CA GLY A 397 -48.42 1.76 -0.62
C GLY A 397 -47.92 3.20 -0.78
N LEU A 398 -46.72 3.39 -1.37
CA LEU A 398 -46.33 4.65 -1.98
C LEU A 398 -47.05 4.85 -3.33
N PRO A 399 -47.49 6.07 -3.69
CA PRO A 399 -48.12 6.34 -4.98
C PRO A 399 -47.24 6.07 -6.20
N LEU A 400 -45.92 6.18 -6.01
CA LEU A 400 -44.90 5.86 -6.99
C LEU A 400 -43.88 4.94 -6.32
N THR A 401 -43.51 3.85 -7.00
CA THR A 401 -42.52 2.91 -6.48
C THR A 401 -41.13 3.55 -6.40
N VAL A 402 -40.31 3.07 -5.46
CA VAL A 402 -38.90 3.49 -5.34
C VAL A 402 -38.11 2.84 -6.46
N SER A 403 -37.42 3.65 -7.27
CA SER A 403 -36.63 3.21 -8.42
C SER A 403 -35.12 3.17 -8.16
N ALA A 404 -34.64 3.95 -7.19
CA ALA A 404 -33.26 3.89 -6.72
C ALA A 404 -33.10 4.51 -5.34
N VAL A 405 -32.20 3.96 -4.54
CA VAL A 405 -31.76 4.53 -3.26
C VAL A 405 -30.25 4.69 -3.33
N GLN A 406 -29.75 5.91 -3.23
CA GLN A 406 -28.33 6.22 -3.43
C GLN A 406 -27.76 7.03 -2.28
N GLY A 407 -26.60 6.64 -1.78
CA GLY A 407 -25.89 7.36 -0.73
C GLY A 407 -25.18 8.60 -1.25
N ALA A 408 -25.28 9.73 -0.55
CA ALA A 408 -24.56 10.97 -0.88
C ALA A 408 -23.59 11.43 0.21
N HIS A 409 -23.68 10.85 1.40
CA HIS A 409 -22.86 11.22 2.56
C HIS A 409 -21.45 10.61 2.48
N PRO A 410 -20.38 11.31 2.92
CA PRO A 410 -19.01 10.79 2.93
C PRO A 410 -18.85 9.43 3.64
N VAL A 411 -19.61 9.20 4.71
CA VAL A 411 -19.65 7.89 5.42
C VAL A 411 -19.96 6.73 4.48
N LEU A 412 -20.87 6.91 3.53
CA LEU A 412 -21.34 5.84 2.63
C LEU A 412 -20.31 5.50 1.53
N ARG A 413 -19.32 6.39 1.36
CA ARG A 413 -18.12 6.19 0.52
C ARG A 413 -16.84 6.02 1.34
N TYR A 414 -16.95 5.74 2.64
CA TYR A 414 -15.85 5.50 3.57
C TYR A 414 -14.86 6.66 3.76
N THR A 415 -15.20 7.89 3.37
CA THR A 415 -14.28 9.04 3.44
C THR A 415 -14.59 10.04 4.55
N GLU A 416 -15.53 9.71 5.45
CA GLU A 416 -15.81 10.54 6.63
C GLU A 416 -14.65 10.46 7.62
N VAL A 417 -14.10 11.61 8.02
CA VAL A 417 -12.90 11.67 8.87
C VAL A 417 -13.18 11.08 10.25
N PHE A 418 -14.31 11.45 10.84
CA PHE A 418 -14.75 10.91 12.13
C PHE A 418 -16.17 10.37 11.96
N PRO A 419 -16.34 9.07 11.67
CA PRO A 419 -17.65 8.49 11.44
C PRO A 419 -18.57 8.70 12.65
N PRO A 420 -19.88 8.91 12.41
CA PRO A 420 -20.84 9.03 13.50
C PRO A 420 -20.89 7.70 14.26
N ALA A 421 -20.83 7.78 15.59
CA ALA A 421 -21.10 6.62 16.45
C ALA A 421 -22.62 6.40 16.55
N PRO A 422 -23.09 5.15 16.68
CA PRO A 422 -24.50 4.89 16.93
C PRO A 422 -24.92 5.50 18.28
N VAL A 423 -25.87 6.43 18.26
CA VAL A 423 -26.36 7.10 19.45
C VAL A 423 -27.73 6.56 19.84
N ARG A 424 -27.83 6.09 21.08
CA ARG A 424 -29.12 5.80 21.71
C ARG A 424 -29.44 6.94 22.68
N PRO A 425 -30.56 7.67 22.49
CA PRO A 425 -30.92 8.72 23.43
C PRO A 425 -31.13 8.11 24.82
N ALA A 426 -30.37 8.58 25.80
CA ALA A 426 -30.58 8.23 27.20
C ALA A 426 -31.88 8.89 27.68
N TYR A 427 -33.03 8.25 27.47
CA TYR A 427 -34.35 8.87 27.75
C TYR A 427 -34.49 9.45 29.16
N SER A 428 -33.77 8.91 30.14
CA SER A 428 -33.68 9.44 31.51
C SER A 428 -33.10 10.86 31.60
N PHE A 429 -32.34 11.31 30.60
CA PHE A 429 -31.74 12.65 30.55
C PHE A 429 -32.68 13.71 29.97
N TYR A 430 -33.86 13.29 29.51
CA TYR A 430 -34.79 14.15 28.81
C TYR A 430 -36.16 14.16 29.50
N GLU A 431 -36.85 15.28 29.39
CA GLU A 431 -38.28 15.37 29.62
C GLU A 431 -39.03 15.16 28.30
N HIS A 432 -40.13 14.42 28.37
CA HIS A 432 -40.94 14.11 27.21
C HIS A 432 -42.04 15.15 27.04
N LEU A 433 -41.90 16.03 26.04
CA LEU A 433 -42.93 16.96 25.62
C LEU A 433 -43.91 16.24 24.71
N ARG A 434 -44.95 15.66 25.32
CA ARG A 434 -46.01 14.89 24.65
C ARG A 434 -46.66 15.68 23.51
N GLU A 435 -46.88 16.98 23.68
CA GLU A 435 -47.53 17.84 22.68
C GLU A 435 -46.75 17.97 21.37
N ARG A 436 -45.42 17.84 21.42
CA ARG A 436 -44.52 18.00 20.26
C ARG A 436 -43.77 16.73 19.90
N ALA A 437 -44.12 15.60 20.51
CA ALA A 437 -43.39 14.33 20.42
C ALA A 437 -41.86 14.50 20.52
N SER A 438 -41.42 15.42 21.38
CA SER A 438 -40.03 15.88 21.45
C SER A 438 -39.41 15.58 22.82
N LEU A 439 -38.09 15.37 22.83
CA LEU A 439 -37.29 15.21 24.05
C LEU A 439 -36.56 16.52 24.32
N VAL A 440 -36.73 17.07 25.52
CA VAL A 440 -35.99 18.27 25.96
C VAL A 440 -34.95 17.87 27.01
N PRO A 441 -33.68 18.25 26.84
CA PRO A 441 -32.63 17.93 27.81
C PRO A 441 -32.98 18.52 29.18
N ARG A 442 -32.82 17.73 30.23
CA ARG A 442 -32.98 18.23 31.60
C ARG A 442 -31.84 19.18 31.97
N PRO A 443 -32.09 20.20 32.80
CA PRO A 443 -31.05 21.17 33.18
C PRO A 443 -29.86 20.55 33.92
N ASP A 444 -30.08 19.44 34.65
CA ASP A 444 -29.06 18.74 35.45
C ASP A 444 -28.28 17.67 34.65
N LYS A 445 -28.53 17.55 33.34
CA LYS A 445 -27.98 16.50 32.49
C LYS A 445 -27.18 17.08 31.33
N PRO A 446 -26.18 16.34 30.82
CA PRO A 446 -25.39 16.80 29.69
C PRO A 446 -26.27 16.98 28.45
N CYS A 447 -25.92 17.96 27.62
CA CYS A 447 -26.57 18.18 26.34
C CYS A 447 -26.47 16.92 25.45
N PRO A 448 -27.47 16.65 24.60
CA PRO A 448 -27.41 15.57 23.61
C PRO A 448 -26.17 15.74 22.73
N ALA A 449 -25.50 14.64 22.43
CA ALA A 449 -24.49 14.62 21.39
C ALA A 449 -25.13 15.00 20.05
N TYR A 450 -24.47 15.87 19.29
CA TYR A 450 -24.85 16.15 17.92
C TYR A 450 -24.66 14.87 17.09
N VAL A 451 -25.69 14.47 16.34
CA VAL A 451 -25.65 13.34 15.42
C VAL A 451 -25.87 13.88 14.03
N GLU A 452 -24.82 13.88 13.21
CA GLU A 452 -24.92 14.31 11.83
C GLU A 452 -25.75 13.30 11.01
N PRO A 453 -26.79 13.76 10.31
CA PRO A 453 -27.66 12.86 9.56
C PRO A 453 -27.04 12.51 8.19
N MET A 454 -26.93 11.20 7.91
CA MET A 454 -26.40 10.69 6.66
C MET A 454 -27.39 10.89 5.51
N THR A 455 -27.03 11.71 4.53
CA THR A 455 -27.89 12.03 3.40
C THR A 455 -28.01 10.85 2.42
N VAL A 456 -29.25 10.49 2.11
CA VAL A 456 -29.65 9.43 1.17
C VAL A 456 -30.64 10.02 0.16
N ILE A 457 -30.43 9.75 -1.12
CA ILE A 457 -31.30 10.19 -2.22
C ILE A 457 -32.20 9.02 -2.63
N CYS A 458 -33.51 9.25 -2.61
CA CYS A 458 -34.52 8.28 -3.01
C CYS A 458 -35.16 8.75 -4.33
N HIS A 459 -34.93 8.03 -5.42
CA HIS A 459 -35.60 8.27 -6.69
C HIS A 459 -36.87 7.45 -6.76
N LEU A 460 -37.92 8.05 -7.30
CA LEU A 460 -39.20 7.40 -7.58
C LEU A 460 -39.25 6.99 -9.06
N GLU A 461 -40.16 6.10 -9.42
CA GLU A 461 -40.41 5.75 -10.82
C GLU A 461 -40.87 6.97 -11.64
N GLY A 462 -40.64 6.90 -12.95
CA GLY A 462 -41.06 7.96 -13.87
C GLY A 462 -42.59 8.08 -13.92
N SER A 463 -43.10 9.31 -13.78
CA SER A 463 -44.53 9.59 -13.93
C SER A 463 -44.76 10.85 -14.75
N GLY A 464 -45.77 10.83 -15.63
CA GLY A 464 -46.21 12.01 -16.37
C GLY A 464 -47.06 12.97 -15.53
N GLN A 465 -47.47 12.57 -14.32
CA GLN A 465 -48.36 13.34 -13.44
C GLN A 465 -47.63 14.39 -12.60
N TRP A 466 -46.31 14.50 -12.72
CA TRP A 466 -45.54 15.53 -12.03
C TRP A 466 -45.86 16.92 -12.57
N PRO A 467 -46.05 17.93 -11.70
CA PRO A 467 -46.27 19.31 -12.13
C PRO A 467 -45.09 19.86 -12.94
N GLN A 468 -45.37 20.88 -13.77
CA GLN A 468 -44.34 21.62 -14.53
C GLN A 468 -43.86 22.89 -13.79
N ASP A 469 -44.42 23.17 -12.60
CA ASP A 469 -44.04 24.32 -11.78
C ASP A 469 -43.16 23.87 -10.60
N ALA A 470 -42.08 24.61 -10.34
CA ALA A 470 -41.10 24.26 -9.31
C ALA A 470 -41.71 24.29 -7.89
N GLU A 471 -42.61 25.22 -7.59
CA GLU A 471 -43.27 25.30 -6.29
C GLU A 471 -44.24 24.12 -6.09
N ALA A 472 -45.01 23.78 -7.11
CA ALA A 472 -45.87 22.61 -7.11
C ALA A 472 -45.06 21.31 -6.91
N ILE A 473 -43.92 21.15 -7.59
CA ILE A 473 -43.01 19.99 -7.40
C ILE A 473 -42.55 19.91 -5.95
N ARG A 474 -42.13 21.04 -5.34
CA ARG A 474 -41.70 21.07 -3.93
C ARG A 474 -42.79 20.54 -2.98
N ARG A 475 -44.05 20.93 -3.21
CA ARG A 475 -45.20 20.46 -2.41
C ARG A 475 -45.50 18.98 -2.61
N VAL A 476 -45.43 18.49 -3.85
CA VAL A 476 -45.60 17.06 -4.15
C VAL A 476 -44.50 16.24 -3.48
N ARG A 477 -43.24 16.68 -3.54
CA ARG A 477 -42.15 16.01 -2.80
C ARG A 477 -42.40 16.00 -1.30
N ALA A 478 -42.87 17.11 -0.71
CA ALA A 478 -43.21 17.16 0.70
C ALA A 478 -44.30 16.13 1.07
N ALA A 479 -45.30 15.94 0.20
CA ALA A 479 -46.31 14.90 0.38
C ALA A 479 -45.71 13.48 0.31
N PHE A 480 -44.79 13.22 -0.63
CA PHE A 480 -44.04 11.97 -0.66
C PHE A 480 -43.20 11.76 0.62
N GLN A 481 -42.58 12.81 1.16
CA GLN A 481 -41.81 12.72 2.40
C GLN A 481 -42.69 12.32 3.59
N LEU A 482 -43.88 12.94 3.72
CA LEU A 482 -44.85 12.56 4.76
C LEU A 482 -45.28 11.10 4.61
N ARG A 483 -45.64 10.69 3.40
CA ARG A 483 -46.09 9.32 3.13
C ARG A 483 -44.97 8.29 3.37
N LEU A 484 -43.74 8.61 2.98
CA LEU A 484 -42.56 7.79 3.24
C LEU A 484 -42.36 7.57 4.75
N ALA A 485 -42.42 8.64 5.54
CA ALA A 485 -42.28 8.56 6.99
C ALA A 485 -43.36 7.70 7.67
N GLU A 486 -44.62 7.84 7.23
CA GLU A 486 -45.74 7.02 7.71
C GLU A 486 -45.51 5.53 7.43
N LEU A 487 -45.14 5.19 6.18
CA LEU A 487 -44.98 3.81 5.76
C LEU A 487 -43.78 3.13 6.45
N LEU A 488 -42.64 3.82 6.55
CA LEU A 488 -41.48 3.33 7.30
C LEU A 488 -41.81 3.08 8.77
N SER A 489 -42.65 3.94 9.37
CA SER A 489 -43.11 3.77 10.76
C SER A 489 -44.07 2.59 10.89
N GLN A 490 -45.01 2.41 9.95
CA GLN A 490 -46.05 1.39 9.99
C GLN A 490 -45.53 -0.02 9.63
N GLN A 491 -44.71 -0.13 8.59
CA GLN A 491 -44.26 -1.42 8.04
C GLN A 491 -42.98 -1.93 8.70
N HIS A 492 -42.09 -1.02 9.11
CA HIS A 492 -40.77 -1.38 9.65
C HIS A 492 -40.54 -0.89 11.09
N GLY A 493 -41.50 -0.21 11.73
CA GLY A 493 -41.38 0.25 13.11
C GLY A 493 -40.29 1.31 13.33
N LEU A 494 -39.83 1.96 12.27
CA LEU A 494 -38.75 2.95 12.35
C LEU A 494 -39.28 4.29 12.88
N ARG A 495 -38.42 5.02 13.58
CA ARG A 495 -38.77 6.38 14.03
C ARG A 495 -38.41 7.38 12.94
N CYS A 496 -39.43 7.99 12.37
CA CYS A 496 -39.27 8.95 11.28
C CYS A 496 -39.76 10.34 11.69
N ARG A 497 -39.07 11.37 11.19
CA ARG A 497 -39.51 12.77 11.25
C ARG A 497 -39.50 13.35 9.86
N ALA A 498 -40.69 13.54 9.29
CA ALA A 498 -40.85 14.20 8.01
C ALA A 498 -40.68 15.73 8.14
N ALA A 499 -40.04 16.32 7.15
CA ALA A 499 -39.97 17.75 6.87
C ALA A 499 -40.30 17.98 5.39
N ALA A 500 -40.53 19.23 4.99
CA ALA A 500 -40.90 19.54 3.60
C ALA A 500 -39.85 19.12 2.56
N THR A 501 -38.57 19.06 2.95
CA THR A 501 -37.45 18.75 2.04
C THR A 501 -36.86 17.36 2.22
N HIS A 502 -37.11 16.72 3.36
CA HIS A 502 -36.46 15.46 3.73
C HIS A 502 -37.25 14.70 4.80
N THR A 503 -36.94 13.42 4.98
CA THR A 503 -37.38 12.61 6.11
C THR A 503 -36.16 12.12 6.87
N ASP A 504 -36.06 12.49 8.15
CA ASP A 504 -35.02 11.95 9.03
C ASP A 504 -35.49 10.63 9.64
N VAL A 505 -34.68 9.58 9.56
CA VAL A 505 -34.98 8.22 10.00
C VAL A 505 -33.92 7.76 10.99
N LEU A 506 -34.34 7.42 12.20
CA LEU A 506 -33.46 6.82 13.21
C LEU A 506 -33.50 5.29 13.09
N LYS A 507 -32.36 4.69 12.71
CA LYS A 507 -32.20 3.23 12.56
C LYS A 507 -30.88 2.79 13.20
N ASP A 508 -30.95 1.82 14.12
CA ASP A 508 -29.79 1.25 14.82
C ASP A 508 -28.85 2.28 15.49
N GLY A 509 -29.40 3.42 15.90
CA GLY A 509 -28.66 4.53 16.50
C GLY A 509 -28.06 5.52 15.49
N PHE A 510 -28.24 5.28 14.20
CA PHE A 510 -27.84 6.19 13.12
C PHE A 510 -29.03 7.00 12.62
N VAL A 511 -28.78 8.24 12.20
CA VAL A 511 -29.79 9.09 11.58
C VAL A 511 -29.53 9.17 10.08
N PHE A 512 -30.53 8.82 9.27
CA PHE A 512 -30.49 8.95 7.82
C PHE A 512 -31.45 10.05 7.38
N ARG A 513 -30.97 10.96 6.54
CA ARG A 513 -31.78 12.03 5.94
C ARG A 513 -32.13 11.65 4.52
N ILE A 514 -33.36 11.18 4.33
CA ILE A 514 -33.87 10.73 3.03
C ILE A 514 -34.44 11.92 2.28
N ARG A 515 -33.93 12.17 1.07
CA ARG A 515 -34.43 13.19 0.14
C ARG A 515 -35.04 12.50 -1.07
N VAL A 516 -36.35 12.67 -1.26
CA VAL A 516 -37.03 12.26 -2.49
C VAL A 516 -36.58 13.18 -3.62
N ALA A 517 -35.99 12.59 -4.65
CA ALA A 517 -35.53 13.30 -5.84
C ALA A 517 -36.45 13.02 -7.03
N TYR A 518 -36.67 14.05 -7.84
CA TYR A 518 -37.38 13.95 -9.10
C TYR A 518 -36.43 14.30 -10.25
N GLN A 519 -36.21 13.34 -11.15
CA GLN A 519 -35.18 13.42 -12.19
C GLN A 519 -35.33 14.60 -13.16
N ARG A 520 -36.55 15.13 -13.36
CA ARG A 520 -36.82 16.26 -14.26
C ARG A 520 -36.77 17.63 -13.56
N GLU A 521 -36.70 17.67 -12.23
CA GLU A 521 -36.70 18.93 -11.49
C GLU A 521 -35.50 19.83 -11.84
N PRO A 522 -34.26 19.31 -11.98
CA PRO A 522 -33.15 20.15 -12.41
C PRO A 522 -33.38 20.83 -13.76
N GLN A 523 -33.99 20.13 -14.72
CA GLN A 523 -34.29 20.64 -16.07
C GLN A 523 -35.35 21.72 -16.04
N ILE A 524 -36.40 21.55 -15.23
CA ILE A 524 -37.44 22.57 -15.02
C ILE A 524 -36.83 23.83 -14.39
N LEU A 525 -35.88 23.67 -13.46
CA LEU A 525 -35.14 24.80 -12.89
C LEU A 525 -34.17 25.49 -13.88
N LYS A 526 -33.95 24.93 -15.07
CA LYS A 526 -33.21 25.59 -16.17
C LYS A 526 -34.14 26.44 -17.05
N GLU A 527 -35.46 26.28 -16.94
CA GLU A 527 -36.42 27.03 -17.75
C GLU A 527 -36.53 28.47 -17.25
N ILE A 528 -36.06 29.43 -18.06
CA ILE A 528 -36.22 30.86 -17.83
C ILE A 528 -37.21 31.39 -18.85
N ARG A 529 -38.32 31.97 -18.34
CA ARG A 529 -39.32 32.65 -19.16
C ARG A 529 -38.90 34.10 -19.39
N SER A 530 -38.75 34.49 -20.65
CA SER A 530 -38.54 35.89 -21.02
C SER A 530 -39.81 36.72 -20.79
N PRO A 531 -39.72 38.06 -20.70
CA PRO A 531 -40.88 38.94 -20.61
C PRO A 531 -41.88 38.75 -21.77
N GLU A 532 -41.38 38.32 -22.94
CA GLU A 532 -42.16 38.04 -24.16
C GLU A 532 -42.76 36.61 -24.17
N GLY A 533 -42.57 35.82 -23.11
CA GLY A 533 -43.13 34.47 -22.97
C GLY A 533 -42.29 33.35 -23.59
N MET A 534 -41.09 33.64 -24.10
CA MET A 534 -40.21 32.62 -24.67
C MET A 534 -39.51 31.83 -23.54
N ILE A 535 -39.54 30.49 -23.63
CA ILE A 535 -38.81 29.61 -22.70
C ILE A 535 -37.40 29.39 -23.24
N THR A 536 -36.40 29.77 -22.45
CA THR A 536 -34.99 29.49 -22.73
C THR A 536 -34.43 28.57 -21.65
N LEU A 537 -33.60 27.59 -22.04
CA LEU A 537 -32.93 26.71 -21.10
C LEU A 537 -31.57 27.29 -20.75
N ARG A 538 -31.35 27.62 -19.48
CA ARG A 538 -30.09 28.13 -18.97
C ARG A 538 -29.82 27.57 -17.59
N ASP A 539 -28.59 27.15 -17.35
CA ASP A 539 -28.18 26.70 -16.03
C ASP A 539 -28.33 27.82 -14.99
N THR A 540 -29.10 27.54 -13.94
CA THR A 540 -29.25 28.41 -12.78
C THR A 540 -28.47 27.84 -11.60
N PRO A 541 -28.03 28.67 -10.63
CA PRO A 541 -27.36 28.16 -9.43
C PRO A 541 -28.19 27.14 -8.66
N ALA A 542 -29.53 27.25 -8.68
CA ALA A 542 -30.42 26.29 -8.05
C ALA A 542 -30.46 24.95 -8.82
N SER A 543 -30.54 25.00 -10.15
CA SER A 543 -30.50 23.81 -11.01
C SER A 543 -29.19 23.04 -10.86
N LEU A 544 -28.05 23.75 -10.93
CA LEU A 544 -26.72 23.15 -10.79
C LEU A 544 -26.53 22.48 -9.43
N ARG A 545 -26.97 23.13 -8.34
CA ARG A 545 -26.92 22.53 -7.00
C ARG A 545 -27.78 21.28 -6.89
N LEU A 546 -28.99 21.31 -7.43
CA LEU A 546 -29.89 20.15 -7.37
C LEU A 546 -29.35 18.98 -8.21
N GLU A 547 -28.83 19.26 -9.41
CA GLU A 547 -28.19 18.25 -10.27
C GLU A 547 -26.95 17.65 -9.60
N ARG A 548 -26.12 18.48 -8.96
CA ARG A 548 -24.99 18.01 -8.15
C ARG A 548 -25.45 17.07 -7.04
N ASP A 549 -26.39 17.51 -6.21
CA ASP A 549 -26.80 16.79 -5.00
C ASP A 549 -27.56 15.48 -5.28
N THR A 550 -28.35 15.44 -6.37
CA THR A 550 -29.24 14.32 -6.67
C THR A 550 -28.72 13.36 -7.73
N ARG A 551 -27.72 13.77 -8.53
CA ARG A 551 -27.18 12.97 -9.64
C ARG A 551 -25.67 12.78 -9.57
N GLN A 552 -24.89 13.87 -9.51
CA GLN A 552 -23.43 13.77 -9.60
C GLN A 552 -22.81 13.20 -8.31
N LEU A 553 -23.21 13.72 -7.15
CA LEU A 553 -22.66 13.30 -5.86
C LEU A 553 -23.01 11.85 -5.50
N PRO A 554 -24.24 11.34 -5.74
CA PRO A 554 -24.52 9.93 -5.51
C PRO A 554 -23.77 9.00 -6.47
N LEU A 555 -23.57 9.41 -7.73
CA LEU A 555 -22.75 8.67 -8.68
C LEU A 555 -21.29 8.59 -8.21
N LEU A 556 -20.71 9.73 -7.83
CA LEU A 556 -19.36 9.79 -7.26
C LEU A 556 -19.24 8.92 -6.01
N SER A 557 -20.21 9.01 -5.10
CA SER A 557 -20.20 8.21 -3.87
C SER A 557 -20.24 6.72 -4.15
N SER A 558 -21.01 6.29 -5.15
CA SER A 558 -21.07 4.89 -5.58
C SER A 558 -19.75 4.43 -6.20
N ALA A 559 -19.11 5.26 -7.03
CA ALA A 559 -17.82 4.96 -7.63
C ALA A 559 -16.71 4.83 -6.57
N LEU A 560 -16.64 5.78 -5.63
CA LEU A 560 -15.66 5.77 -4.54
C LEU A 560 -15.91 4.65 -3.53
N HIS A 561 -17.18 4.30 -3.29
CA HIS A 561 -17.52 3.10 -2.52
C HIS A 561 -16.94 1.85 -3.18
N GLY A 562 -17.12 1.71 -4.51
CA GLY A 562 -16.52 0.62 -5.27
C GLY A 562 -15.00 0.60 -5.21
N LEU A 563 -14.36 1.77 -5.30
CA LEU A 563 -12.91 1.91 -5.14
C LEU A 563 -12.43 1.42 -3.76
N GLN A 564 -13.14 1.78 -2.68
CA GLN A 564 -12.81 1.29 -1.34
C GLN A 564 -12.91 -0.24 -1.22
N GLN A 565 -13.86 -0.88 -1.92
CA GLN A 565 -13.97 -2.34 -1.90
C GLN A 565 -12.79 -3.02 -2.61
N GLN A 566 -12.20 -2.35 -3.61
CA GLN A 566 -11.03 -2.84 -4.34
C GLN A 566 -9.73 -2.52 -3.58
N HIS A 567 -9.65 -1.35 -2.96
CA HIS A 567 -8.46 -0.85 -2.27
C HIS A 567 -8.80 -0.43 -0.84
N PRO A 568 -8.66 -1.34 0.16
CA PRO A 568 -9.04 -1.06 1.54
C PRO A 568 -8.31 0.14 2.19
N ALA A 569 -7.12 0.48 1.70
CA ALA A 569 -6.32 1.62 2.20
C ALA A 569 -6.87 2.99 1.76
N PHE A 570 -7.72 3.05 0.73
CA PHE A 570 -8.26 4.31 0.19
C PHE A 570 -8.93 5.18 1.26
N SER A 571 -9.78 4.59 2.10
CA SER A 571 -10.48 5.27 3.19
C SER A 571 -9.51 6.00 4.12
N GLY A 572 -8.44 5.32 4.55
CA GLY A 572 -7.42 5.90 5.42
C GLY A 572 -6.74 7.10 4.76
N VAL A 573 -6.30 6.94 3.51
CA VAL A 573 -5.61 7.99 2.74
C VAL A 573 -6.52 9.21 2.51
N ALA A 574 -7.77 9.00 2.07
CA ALA A 574 -8.72 10.09 1.82
C ALA A 574 -9.01 10.88 3.11
N ARG A 575 -9.17 10.19 4.24
CA ARG A 575 -9.43 10.84 5.54
C ARG A 575 -8.21 11.59 6.06
N LEU A 576 -7.00 11.04 5.87
CA LEU A 576 -5.75 11.72 6.21
C LEU A 576 -5.54 12.96 5.34
N ALA A 577 -5.83 12.89 4.04
CA ALA A 577 -5.75 14.04 3.14
C ALA A 577 -6.69 15.17 3.60
N LYS A 578 -7.94 14.86 3.96
CA LYS A 578 -8.87 15.83 4.54
C LYS A 578 -8.34 16.43 5.83
N ARG A 579 -7.80 15.61 6.73
CA ARG A 579 -7.19 16.08 7.98
C ARG A 579 -6.02 17.02 7.73
N TRP A 580 -5.17 16.68 6.77
CA TRP A 580 -3.99 17.47 6.42
C TRP A 580 -4.40 18.83 5.85
N VAL A 581 -5.28 18.89 4.85
CA VAL A 581 -5.76 20.14 4.25
C VAL A 581 -6.46 21.03 5.27
N ARG A 582 -7.34 20.46 6.11
CA ARG A 582 -8.03 21.21 7.17
C ARG A 582 -7.08 21.74 8.25
N ALA A 583 -5.99 21.03 8.55
CA ALA A 583 -4.95 21.50 9.46
C ALA A 583 -4.16 22.70 8.91
N GLN A 584 -4.14 22.88 7.58
CA GLN A 584 -3.54 24.06 6.93
C GLN A 584 -4.53 25.24 6.79
N LEU A 585 -5.72 25.16 7.38
CA LEU A 585 -6.80 26.17 7.27
C LEU A 585 -7.32 26.36 5.83
N LEU A 586 -7.17 25.36 4.96
CA LEU A 586 -7.63 25.39 3.56
C LEU A 586 -8.99 24.68 3.36
N GLY A 587 -9.73 24.44 4.44
CA GLY A 587 -10.97 23.64 4.40
C GLY A 587 -12.14 24.29 3.65
N GLU A 588 -12.15 25.61 3.48
CA GLU A 588 -13.22 26.32 2.76
C GLU A 588 -13.01 26.33 1.23
N GLU A 589 -11.76 26.22 0.78
CA GLU A 589 -11.38 26.25 -0.64
C GLU A 589 -11.53 24.88 -1.31
N PHE A 590 -11.36 23.79 -0.55
CA PHE A 590 -11.41 22.42 -1.06
C PHE A 590 -12.62 21.66 -0.52
N THR A 591 -13.47 21.18 -1.43
CA THR A 591 -14.57 20.29 -1.05
C THR A 591 -14.07 18.88 -0.72
N ASP A 592 -14.83 18.17 0.11
CA ASP A 592 -14.57 16.77 0.42
C ASP A 592 -14.49 15.90 -0.83
N GLU A 593 -15.36 16.14 -1.81
CA GLU A 593 -15.35 15.42 -3.09
C GLU A 593 -14.06 15.63 -3.88
N SER A 594 -13.51 16.85 -3.85
CA SER A 594 -12.27 17.18 -4.56
C SER A 594 -11.09 16.45 -3.93
N LEU A 595 -11.03 16.41 -2.60
CA LEU A 595 -10.00 15.70 -1.85
C LEU A 595 -10.13 14.18 -2.00
N ASP A 596 -11.36 13.66 -2.01
CA ASP A 596 -11.64 12.25 -2.27
C ASP A 596 -11.15 11.83 -3.67
N LEU A 597 -11.34 12.68 -4.69
CA LEU A 597 -10.86 12.44 -6.06
C LEU A 597 -9.33 12.49 -6.18
N VAL A 598 -8.67 13.43 -5.50
CA VAL A 598 -7.20 13.49 -5.44
C VAL A 598 -6.64 12.24 -4.75
N ALA A 599 -7.26 11.80 -3.65
CA ALA A 599 -6.88 10.54 -3.03
C ALA A 599 -7.12 9.34 -3.96
N ALA A 600 -8.24 9.32 -4.68
CA ALA A 600 -8.58 8.23 -5.60
C ALA A 600 -7.58 8.11 -6.76
N SER A 601 -7.02 9.21 -7.25
CA SER A 601 -6.04 9.17 -8.35
C SER A 601 -4.78 8.38 -7.98
N LEU A 602 -4.39 8.35 -6.69
CA LEU A 602 -3.23 7.57 -6.22
C LEU A 602 -3.44 6.05 -6.35
N PHE A 603 -4.69 5.59 -6.38
CA PHE A 603 -5.03 4.17 -6.52
C PHE A 603 -5.31 3.80 -7.98
N LEU A 604 -5.90 4.73 -8.74
CA LEU A 604 -6.28 4.52 -10.14
C LEU A 604 -5.13 4.75 -11.13
N HIS A 605 -4.21 5.65 -10.77
CA HIS A 605 -3.03 6.02 -11.55
C HIS A 605 -1.79 6.05 -10.63
N PRO A 606 -1.40 4.90 -10.06
CA PRO A 606 -0.32 4.81 -9.06
C PRO A 606 1.08 5.03 -9.65
N GLU A 607 1.22 5.01 -10.98
CA GLU A 607 2.52 5.02 -11.64
C GLU A 607 3.35 6.28 -11.29
N PRO A 608 4.67 6.16 -11.07
CA PRO A 608 5.51 4.96 -11.24
C PRO A 608 5.54 4.05 -10.00
N PHE A 609 4.72 4.31 -8.98
CA PHE A 609 4.56 3.49 -7.78
C PHE A 609 3.52 2.38 -7.99
N THR A 610 3.17 1.69 -6.91
CA THR A 610 2.08 0.71 -6.85
C THR A 610 0.94 1.28 -6.01
N PRO A 611 -0.31 0.81 -6.19
CA PRO A 611 -1.42 1.23 -5.34
C PRO A 611 -1.07 1.03 -3.86
N PRO A 612 -1.28 2.03 -2.99
CA PRO A 612 -0.96 1.89 -1.57
C PRO A 612 -1.73 0.76 -0.90
N SER A 613 -1.05 -0.05 -0.08
CA SER A 613 -1.67 -1.06 0.79
C SER A 613 -1.80 -0.60 2.25
N GLY A 614 -1.20 0.54 2.60
CA GLY A 614 -1.26 1.19 3.92
C GLY A 614 -1.62 2.68 3.84
N GLY A 615 -1.96 3.30 4.98
CA GLY A 615 -2.36 4.72 5.04
C GLY A 615 -1.20 5.72 5.10
N ALA A 616 0.05 5.25 5.21
CA ALA A 616 1.25 6.09 5.33
C ALA A 616 2.11 6.14 4.04
N GLY A 617 1.89 5.19 3.12
CA GLY A 617 2.68 5.00 1.88
C GLY A 617 2.24 5.87 0.73
#